data_AF-A0A7M3YLQ9-F1
#
_entry.id   AF-A0A7M3YLQ9-F1
#
_cell.length_a   1.000
_cell.length_b   1.000
_cell.length_c   1.000
_cell.angle_alpha   90.00
_cell.angle_beta   90.00
_cell.angle_gamma   90.00
#
_symmetry.space_group_name_H-M   'P 1'
#
loop_
_entity.id
_entity.type
_entity.pdbx_description
1 polymer ?
#
loop_
_entity_poly.entity_id
_entity_poly.type
_entity_poly.pdbx_seq_one_letter_code
_entity_poly.pdbx_strand_id
1 'polypeptide(L)'
;PLGWQPRPSRLTDPVVNETSKTNDVTQKIETPAAVKKEDLQNESKSTDPRARMQNRLIKFISKQSGIDSDEISRRAERKVKALRYCTMWLALCLISREQNLEMNSIIDSFSSR
;
A
#
# COMPACT_ATOMS: atom_id res chain seq x y z
N PRO A 1 -5.38 -20.80 18.56
CA PRO A 1 -5.26 -20.69 17.09
C PRO A 1 -5.72 -19.30 16.60
N LEU A 2 -4.77 -18.44 16.19
CA LEU A 2 -5.01 -17.05 15.77
C LEU A 2 -5.50 -16.97 14.31
N GLY A 3 -6.65 -17.58 14.03
CA GLY A 3 -7.33 -17.44 12.73
C GLY A 3 -8.32 -16.28 12.77
N TRP A 4 -8.24 -15.36 11.82
CA TRP A 4 -9.33 -14.42 11.60
C TRP A 4 -10.48 -15.19 10.95
N GLN A 5 -11.57 -15.41 11.69
CA GLN A 5 -12.81 -15.95 11.15
C GLN A 5 -13.83 -14.81 11.08
N PRO A 6 -14.43 -14.55 9.91
CA PRO A 6 -15.51 -13.60 9.81
C PRO A 6 -16.68 -14.07 10.67
N ARG A 7 -17.41 -13.12 11.26
CA ARG A 7 -18.65 -13.44 11.97
C ARG A 7 -19.62 -14.11 10.99
N PRO A 8 -20.26 -15.23 11.33
CA PRO A 8 -21.20 -15.92 10.45
C PRO A 8 -22.31 -15.02 9.90
N SER A 9 -22.75 -14.04 10.69
CA SER A 9 -23.73 -13.03 10.28
C SER A 9 -23.27 -12.17 9.09
N ARG A 10 -21.97 -12.00 8.88
CA ARG A 10 -21.42 -11.22 7.76
C ARG A 10 -21.49 -11.98 6.44
N LEU A 11 -21.71 -13.30 6.49
CA LEU A 11 -21.89 -14.16 5.32
C LEU A 11 -23.36 -14.22 4.91
N THR A 12 -24.28 -14.18 5.88
CA THR A 12 -25.73 -14.15 5.62
C THR A 12 -26.22 -12.76 5.26
N ASP A 13 -25.70 -11.73 5.92
CA ASP A 13 -26.07 -10.33 5.75
C ASP A 13 -24.83 -9.50 5.44
N PRO A 14 -24.37 -9.48 4.17
CA PRO A 14 -23.22 -8.68 3.79
C PRO A 14 -23.55 -7.20 4.01
N VAL A 15 -22.82 -6.54 4.90
CA VAL A 15 -22.86 -5.08 5.01
C VAL A 15 -22.24 -4.53 3.73
N VAL A 16 -23.09 -4.03 2.85
CA VAL A 16 -22.68 -3.30 1.67
C VAL A 16 -21.99 -2.04 2.17
N ASN A 17 -20.72 -1.83 1.82
CA ASN A 17 -20.10 -0.52 2.00
C ASN A 17 -20.78 0.41 0.99
N GLU A 18 -21.91 0.99 1.38
CA GLU A 18 -22.66 1.99 0.62
C GLU A 18 -21.71 3.14 0.29
N THR A 19 -21.17 3.17 -0.94
CA THR A 19 -20.54 4.36 -1.47
C THR A 19 -21.63 5.37 -1.76
N SER A 20 -21.83 6.26 -0.79
CA SER A 20 -22.50 7.56 -0.90
C SER A 20 -23.91 7.57 -1.51
N LYS A 21 -24.92 7.60 -0.64
CA LYS A 21 -26.09 8.47 -0.82
C LYS A 21 -26.43 9.13 0.53
N THR A 22 -26.32 10.46 0.53
CA THR A 22 -26.87 11.42 1.49
C THR A 22 -28.28 11.03 1.93
N ASN A 23 -28.55 11.04 3.25
CA ASN A 23 -29.71 11.69 3.90
C ASN A 23 -29.60 11.58 5.44
N ASP A 24 -29.77 12.73 6.09
CA ASP A 24 -29.78 13.07 7.52
C ASP A 24 -29.94 11.96 8.57
N VAL A 25 -28.90 11.81 9.41
CA VAL A 25 -29.08 11.69 10.87
C VAL A 25 -27.97 12.50 11.54
N THR A 26 -28.38 13.55 12.26
CA THR A 26 -27.52 14.41 13.07
C THR A 26 -26.82 13.61 14.17
N GLN A 27 -25.51 13.42 14.05
CA GLN A 27 -24.61 13.23 15.19
C GLN A 27 -23.35 14.07 14.97
N LYS A 28 -23.29 15.16 15.74
CA LYS A 28 -22.13 16.04 15.91
C LYS A 28 -20.95 15.22 16.43
N ILE A 29 -20.02 14.89 15.55
CA ILE A 29 -18.67 14.44 15.89
C ILE A 29 -17.73 15.39 15.15
N GLU A 30 -16.93 16.10 15.93
CA GLU A 30 -15.96 17.07 15.45
C GLU A 30 -14.99 16.40 14.48
N THR A 31 -14.90 16.98 13.29
CA THR A 31 -14.06 16.57 12.19
C THR A 31 -12.59 16.89 12.51
N PRO A 32 -11.67 15.91 12.56
CA PRO A 32 -10.30 16.23 12.21
C PRO A 32 -10.26 16.43 10.69
N ALA A 33 -9.69 17.57 10.31
CA ALA A 33 -9.67 18.13 8.97
C ALA A 33 -9.44 17.10 7.86
N ALA A 34 -10.16 17.30 6.76
CA ALA A 34 -9.93 16.66 5.47
C ALA A 34 -8.44 16.65 5.16
N VAL A 35 -7.83 15.46 5.21
CA VAL A 35 -6.51 15.23 4.65
C VAL A 35 -6.67 15.39 3.15
N LYS A 36 -6.25 16.54 2.64
CA LYS A 36 -6.03 16.76 1.22
C LYS A 36 -5.25 15.56 0.71
N LYS A 37 -5.82 14.86 -0.27
CA LYS A 37 -5.04 13.98 -1.13
C LYS A 37 -4.11 14.91 -1.88
N GLU A 38 -2.93 15.15 -1.30
CA GLU A 38 -1.86 15.75 -2.06
C GLU A 38 -1.46 14.70 -3.08
N ASP A 39 -1.77 15.00 -4.35
CA ASP A 39 -1.23 14.28 -5.48
C ASP A 39 0.30 14.27 -5.34
N LEU A 40 0.85 13.16 -4.87
CA LEU A 40 2.30 12.91 -4.86
C LEU A 40 2.80 12.57 -6.27
N GLN A 41 2.26 13.22 -7.30
CA GLN A 41 2.84 13.27 -8.63
C GLN A 41 3.92 14.35 -8.66
N ASN A 42 4.93 14.20 -7.79
CA ASN A 42 6.22 14.80 -8.01
C ASN A 42 7.18 13.67 -8.39
N GLU A 43 7.15 13.25 -9.66
CA GLU A 43 8.33 12.72 -10.34
C GLU A 43 9.41 13.82 -10.47
N SER A 44 9.68 14.53 -9.37
CA SER A 44 10.97 15.18 -9.21
C SER A 44 11.99 14.07 -9.39
N LYS A 45 12.86 14.20 -10.38
CA LYS A 45 14.02 13.33 -10.58
C LYS A 45 14.85 13.41 -9.31
N SER A 46 14.52 12.60 -8.31
CA SER A 46 15.22 12.62 -7.05
C SER A 46 16.68 12.34 -7.36
N THR A 47 17.54 13.26 -6.92
CA THR A 47 18.98 13.16 -7.14
C THR A 47 19.57 12.00 -6.31
N ASP A 48 18.82 11.55 -5.29
CA ASP A 48 19.24 10.45 -4.43
C ASP A 48 19.14 9.10 -5.16
N PRO A 49 20.25 8.34 -5.28
CA PRO A 49 20.23 6.99 -5.83
C PRO A 49 19.25 6.05 -5.11
N ARG A 50 19.01 6.22 -3.80
CA ARG A 50 18.07 5.36 -3.05
C ARG A 50 16.62 5.58 -3.46
N ALA A 51 16.22 6.82 -3.68
CA ALA A 51 14.86 7.15 -4.12
C ALA A 51 14.58 6.61 -5.52
N ARG A 52 15.57 6.70 -6.44
CA ARG A 52 15.46 6.13 -7.79
C ARG A 52 15.26 4.62 -7.76
N MET A 53 16.01 3.92 -6.93
CA MET A 53 15.90 2.48 -6.73
C MET A 53 14.52 2.09 -6.21
N GLN A 54 14.01 2.81 -5.21
CA GLN A 54 12.67 2.59 -4.66
C GLN A 54 11.58 2.78 -5.71
N ASN A 55 11.63 3.88 -6.48
CA ASN A 55 10.65 4.17 -7.52
C ASN A 55 10.67 3.09 -8.62
N ARG A 56 11.85 2.62 -9.01
CA ARG A 56 11.97 1.51 -9.98
C ARG A 56 11.32 0.23 -9.44
N LEU A 57 11.58 -0.08 -8.16
CA LEU A 57 11.03 -1.27 -7.53
C LEU A 57 9.50 -1.20 -7.40
N ILE A 58 8.94 -0.04 -7.04
CA ILE A 58 7.49 0.19 -7.02
C ILE A 58 6.88 -0.06 -8.40
N LYS A 59 7.47 0.50 -9.46
CA LYS A 59 7.00 0.30 -10.85
C LYS A 59 7.09 -1.18 -11.26
N PHE A 60 8.18 -1.85 -10.91
CA PHE A 60 8.36 -3.27 -11.22
C PHE A 60 7.31 -4.14 -10.51
N ILE A 61 7.12 -3.95 -9.21
CA ILE A 61 6.12 -4.69 -8.42
C ILE A 61 4.72 -4.41 -8.94
N SER A 62 4.40 -3.16 -9.27
CA SER A 62 3.10 -2.79 -9.83
C SER A 62 2.81 -3.56 -11.11
N LYS A 63 3.77 -3.59 -12.03
CA LYS A 63 3.65 -4.30 -13.30
C LYS A 63 3.49 -5.81 -13.11
N GLN A 64 4.23 -6.42 -12.19
CA GLN A 64 4.21 -7.88 -12.00
C GLN A 64 3.02 -8.37 -11.16
N SER A 65 2.62 -7.61 -10.15
CA SER A 65 1.54 -7.99 -9.23
C SER A 65 0.15 -7.50 -9.67
N GLY A 66 0.08 -6.57 -10.63
CA GLY A 66 -1.17 -5.92 -11.03
C GLY A 66 -1.75 -4.98 -9.97
N ILE A 67 -0.97 -4.63 -8.95
CA ILE A 67 -1.36 -3.70 -7.88
C ILE A 67 -0.93 -2.29 -8.27
N ASP A 68 -1.78 -1.31 -8.00
CA ASP A 68 -1.43 0.08 -8.26
C ASP A 68 -0.24 0.55 -7.41
N SER A 69 0.56 1.45 -7.99
CA SER A 69 1.78 1.99 -7.38
C SER A 69 1.52 2.71 -6.05
N ASP A 70 0.39 3.41 -5.94
CA ASP A 70 -0.04 4.08 -4.70
C ASP A 70 -0.37 3.06 -3.61
N GLU A 71 -1.03 1.96 -3.96
CA GLU A 71 -1.36 0.89 -3.01
C GLU A 71 -0.09 0.17 -2.52
N ILE A 72 0.89 -0.04 -3.39
CA ILE A 72 2.20 -0.59 -3.01
C ILE A 72 2.90 0.34 -2.04
N SER A 73 2.92 1.64 -2.31
CA SER A 73 3.54 2.66 -1.44
C SER A 73 2.87 2.68 -0.07
N ARG A 74 1.52 2.69 -0.04
CA ARG A 74 0.74 2.61 1.21
C ARG A 74 0.99 1.33 2.00
N ARG A 75 1.14 0.18 1.32
CA ARG A 75 1.50 -1.10 1.96
C ARG A 75 2.92 -1.06 2.52
N ALA A 76 3.85 -0.47 1.79
CA ALA A 76 5.25 -0.37 2.21
C ALA A 76 5.37 0.51 3.45
N GLU A 77 4.73 1.66 3.48
CA GLU A 77 4.67 2.53 4.65
C GLU A 77 4.05 1.84 5.88
N ARG A 78 2.97 1.08 5.69
CA ARG A 78 2.37 0.30 6.79
C ARG A 78 3.35 -0.73 7.34
N LYS A 79 4.11 -1.41 6.48
CA LYS A 79 5.15 -2.37 6.91
C LYS A 79 6.28 -1.67 7.66
N VAL A 80 6.76 -0.53 7.17
CA VAL A 80 7.78 0.28 7.86
C VAL A 80 7.28 0.71 9.25
N LYS A 81 6.03 1.17 9.37
CA LYS A 81 5.43 1.55 10.66
C LYS A 81 5.25 0.38 11.61
N ALA A 82 4.88 -0.80 11.11
CA ALA A 82 4.66 -1.99 11.92
C ALA A 82 5.97 -2.68 12.35
N LEU A 83 7.01 -2.59 11.52
CA LEU A 83 8.28 -3.28 11.73
C LEU A 83 9.35 -2.25 12.15
N ARG A 84 9.70 -2.22 13.44
CA ARG A 84 10.62 -1.24 14.06
C ARG A 84 11.94 -1.00 13.29
N TYR A 85 12.50 -2.03 12.64
CA TYR A 85 13.78 -1.94 11.91
C TYR A 85 13.63 -2.18 10.40
N CYS A 86 12.44 -1.92 9.83
CA CYS A 86 12.21 -2.09 8.40
C CYS A 86 12.41 -0.78 7.65
N THR A 87 13.28 -0.81 6.64
CA THR A 87 13.48 0.32 5.73
C THR A 87 12.54 0.21 4.53
N MET A 88 12.27 1.33 3.85
CA MET A 88 11.31 1.37 2.73
C MET A 88 11.61 0.32 1.63
N TRP A 89 12.87 0.20 1.19
CA TRP A 89 13.23 -0.77 0.16
C TRP A 89 13.09 -2.22 0.64
N LEU A 90 13.35 -2.48 1.93
CA LEU A 90 13.12 -3.80 2.52
C LEU A 90 11.62 -4.11 2.61
N ALA A 91 10.79 -3.12 2.97
CA ALA A 91 9.34 -3.26 2.95
C ALA A 91 8.81 -3.60 1.54
N LEU A 92 9.38 -2.97 0.50
CA LEU A 92 9.07 -3.30 -0.89
C LEU A 92 9.47 -4.75 -1.23
N CYS A 93 10.65 -5.22 -0.81
CA CYS A 93 11.04 -6.63 -0.98
C CYS A 93 10.08 -7.61 -0.30
N LEU A 94 9.63 -7.28 0.92
CA LEU A 94 8.66 -8.10 1.64
C LEU A 94 7.31 -8.16 0.90
N ILE A 95 6.85 -7.03 0.35
CA ILE A 95 5.64 -6.98 -0.48
C ILE A 95 5.80 -7.85 -1.72
N SER A 96 6.94 -7.77 -2.41
CA SER A 96 7.21 -8.61 -3.58
C SER A 96 7.11 -10.09 -3.24
N ARG A 97 7.67 -10.51 -2.09
CA ARG A 97 7.59 -11.89 -1.63
C ARG A 97 6.17 -12.32 -1.30
N GLU A 98 5.37 -11.44 -0.70
CA GLU A 98 3.95 -11.68 -0.41
C GLU A 98 3.10 -11.81 -1.67
N GLN A 99 3.50 -11.17 -2.76
CA GLN A 99 2.87 -11.34 -4.08
C GLN A 99 3.42 -12.54 -4.86
N ASN A 100 4.23 -13.39 -4.22
CA ASN A 100 4.89 -14.55 -4.82
C ASN A 100 5.75 -14.21 -6.05
N LEU A 101 6.39 -13.03 -6.05
CA LEU A 101 7.37 -12.68 -7.08
C LEU A 101 8.68 -13.46 -6.87
N GLU A 102 9.28 -13.87 -7.98
CA GLU A 102 10.58 -14.56 -8.00
C GLU A 102 11.70 -13.67 -7.48
N MET A 103 12.54 -14.22 -6.59
CA MET A 103 13.59 -13.44 -5.91
C MET A 103 14.65 -12.93 -6.89
N ASN A 104 14.96 -13.72 -7.92
CA ASN A 104 15.91 -13.35 -8.97
C ASN A 104 15.43 -12.09 -9.72
N SER A 105 14.14 -12.00 -10.06
CA SER A 105 13.58 -10.84 -10.76
C SER A 105 13.60 -9.57 -9.91
N ILE A 106 13.48 -9.72 -8.59
CA ILE A 106 13.64 -8.61 -7.64
C ILE A 106 15.10 -8.15 -7.63
N ILE A 107 16.07 -9.07 -7.56
CA ILE A 107 17.51 -8.76 -7.57
C ILE A 107 17.94 -8.09 -8.88
N ASP A 108 17.43 -8.55 -10.03
CA ASP A 108 17.68 -7.91 -11.32
C ASP A 108 17.15 -6.47 -11.34
N SER A 109 16.03 -6.24 -10.66
CA SER A 109 15.47 -4.90 -10.43
C SER A 109 16.31 -4.06 -9.48
N PHE A 110 17.31 -4.60 -8.77
CA PHE A 110 18.36 -3.83 -8.05
C PHE A 110 19.60 -3.60 -8.91
N SER A 111 20.01 -4.62 -9.68
CA SER A 111 21.28 -4.62 -10.42
C SER A 111 21.26 -3.81 -11.70
N SER A 112 20.10 -3.73 -12.38
CA SER A 112 19.98 -2.98 -13.64
C SER A 112 20.44 -1.55 -13.42
N ARG A 113 21.56 -1.15 -14.01
CA ARG A 113 22.18 0.17 -13.85
C ARG A 113 21.89 1.03 -15.06
#